data_AF-A0A972GMI2-F1
#
_entry.id   AF-A0A972GMI2-F1
#
_cell.length_a   1.000
_cell.length_b   1.000
_cell.length_c   1.000
_cell.angle_alpha   90.00
_cell.angle_beta   90.00
_cell.angle_gamma   90.00
#
_symmetry.space_group_name_H-M   'P 1'
#
loop_
_entity.id
_entity.type
_entity.pdbx_description
1 polymer ?
#
loop_
_entity_poly.entity_id
_entity_poly.type
_entity_poly.pdbx_seq_one_letter_code
_entity_poly.pdbx_strand_id
1 'polypeptide(L)'
;MEPAFFHQMVKDACGKPPAERHEALLYLHRVALDDYLEALSLITPERAAENINIEGDTRTVQQIVGHIGEWARYELLAGADILVGIKNPRGVIGLERYLMPTGRAKQFKSVDEVNAYFAKIHAQWTWAQILTFADEMARALYTLFATPGLLNAERLEATHEHVFSLDNGEVITGIHQGWVLWLMEIKHIAVSHRAELRLP
;
A
#
# COMPACT_ATOMS: atom_id res chain seq x y z
N MET A 1 -6.87 -1.61 -12.15
CA MET A 1 -8.31 -1.93 -12.01
C MET A 1 -9.14 -0.65 -12.18
N GLU A 2 -10.35 -0.71 -12.74
CA GLU A 2 -11.24 0.47 -12.77
C GLU A 2 -11.70 0.84 -11.34
N PRO A 3 -11.67 2.13 -10.94
CA PRO A 3 -11.98 2.55 -9.57
C PRO A 3 -13.36 2.11 -9.09
N ALA A 4 -14.39 2.19 -9.95
CA ALA A 4 -15.74 1.78 -9.61
C ALA A 4 -15.84 0.26 -9.32
N PHE A 5 -15.10 -0.55 -10.07
CA PHE A 5 -15.04 -1.99 -9.85
C PHE A 5 -14.29 -2.31 -8.55
N PHE A 6 -13.18 -1.63 -8.28
CA PHE A 6 -12.45 -1.72 -7.02
C PHE A 6 -13.36 -1.39 -5.82
N HIS A 7 -14.06 -0.25 -5.86
CA HIS A 7 -14.98 0.15 -4.79
C HIS A 7 -16.07 -0.90 -4.53
N GLN A 8 -16.65 -1.48 -5.59
CA GLN A 8 -17.63 -2.54 -5.45
C GLN A 8 -17.05 -3.78 -4.76
N MET A 9 -15.88 -4.25 -5.20
CA MET A 9 -15.22 -5.40 -4.58
C MET A 9 -14.88 -5.16 -3.09
N VAL A 10 -14.42 -3.96 -2.73
CA VAL A 10 -14.15 -3.59 -1.34
C VAL A 10 -15.43 -3.63 -0.50
N LYS A 11 -16.52 -3.05 -1.01
CA LYS A 11 -17.82 -3.07 -0.30
C LYS A 11 -18.33 -4.49 -0.09
N ASP A 12 -18.29 -5.30 -1.13
CA ASP A 12 -18.73 -6.70 -1.07
C ASP A 12 -17.88 -7.52 -0.10
N ALA A 13 -16.57 -7.29 -0.05
CA ALA A 13 -15.68 -7.93 0.91
C ALA A 13 -15.97 -7.45 2.35
N CYS A 14 -16.12 -6.15 2.57
CA CYS A 14 -16.35 -5.59 3.90
C CYS A 14 -17.68 -6.06 4.52
N GLY A 15 -18.70 -6.32 3.69
CA GLY A 15 -19.98 -6.89 4.12
C GLY A 15 -19.95 -8.36 4.56
N LYS A 16 -18.82 -9.07 4.37
CA LYS A 16 -18.68 -10.48 4.72
C LYS A 16 -18.25 -10.70 6.19
N PRO A 17 -18.52 -11.89 6.75
CA PRO A 17 -17.88 -12.35 7.99
C PRO A 17 -16.35 -12.35 7.89
N PRO A 18 -15.60 -12.24 9.00
CA PRO A 18 -14.15 -12.02 8.97
C PRO A 18 -13.33 -13.02 8.15
N ALA A 19 -13.65 -14.32 8.22
CA ALA A 19 -12.95 -15.35 7.44
C ALA A 19 -13.19 -15.19 5.93
N GLU A 20 -14.46 -15.03 5.52
CA GLU A 20 -14.83 -14.82 4.12
C GLU A 20 -14.33 -13.46 3.59
N ARG A 21 -14.27 -12.43 4.45
CA ARG A 21 -13.66 -11.14 4.12
C ARG A 21 -12.17 -11.30 3.83
N HIS A 22 -11.46 -12.07 4.66
CA HIS A 22 -10.03 -12.36 4.45
C HIS A 22 -9.81 -13.02 3.09
N GLU A 23 -10.57 -14.05 2.77
CA GLU A 23 -10.46 -14.75 1.47
C GLU A 23 -10.77 -13.82 0.28
N ALA A 24 -11.82 -13.00 0.40
CA ALA A 24 -12.19 -12.04 -0.64
C ALA A 24 -11.10 -10.97 -0.86
N LEU A 25 -10.54 -10.43 0.22
CA LEU A 25 -9.44 -9.46 0.14
C LEU A 25 -8.14 -10.10 -0.32
N LEU A 26 -7.88 -11.37 0.01
CA LEU A 26 -6.73 -12.10 -0.48
C LEU A 26 -6.79 -12.31 -1.99
N TYR A 27 -7.97 -12.65 -2.50
CA TYR A 27 -8.21 -12.74 -3.94
C TYR A 27 -8.01 -11.38 -4.62
N LEU A 28 -8.62 -10.32 -4.08
CA LEU A 28 -8.51 -8.97 -4.62
C LEU A 28 -7.05 -8.48 -4.62
N HIS A 29 -6.32 -8.69 -3.51
CA HIS A 29 -4.90 -8.33 -3.40
C HIS A 29 -4.06 -9.08 -4.43
N ARG A 30 -4.28 -10.39 -4.61
CA ARG A 30 -3.54 -11.16 -5.62
C ARG A 30 -3.74 -10.58 -7.03
N VAL A 31 -4.99 -10.30 -7.42
CA VAL A 31 -5.29 -9.73 -8.75
C VAL A 31 -4.62 -8.37 -8.92
N ALA A 32 -4.73 -7.50 -7.92
CA ALA A 32 -4.10 -6.18 -7.97
C ALA A 32 -2.56 -6.25 -8.01
N LEU A 33 -1.97 -7.20 -7.28
CA LEU A 33 -0.53 -7.44 -7.26
C LEU A 33 -0.03 -7.97 -8.61
N ASP A 34 -0.70 -8.96 -9.19
CA ASP A 34 -0.32 -9.51 -10.49
C ASP A 34 -0.36 -8.42 -11.57
N ASP A 35 -1.43 -7.63 -11.64
CA ASP A 35 -1.56 -6.47 -12.53
C ASP A 35 -0.41 -5.47 -12.33
N TYR A 36 -0.11 -5.13 -11.06
CA TYR A 36 0.94 -4.17 -10.71
C TYR A 36 2.33 -4.65 -11.12
N LEU A 37 2.67 -5.90 -10.82
CA LEU A 37 4.00 -6.45 -11.11
C LEU A 37 4.21 -6.69 -12.60
N GLU A 38 3.17 -7.11 -13.33
CA GLU A 38 3.22 -7.16 -14.80
C GLU A 38 3.51 -5.78 -15.37
N ALA A 39 2.77 -4.76 -14.92
CA ALA A 39 2.97 -3.39 -15.33
C ALA A 39 4.38 -2.86 -15.05
N LEU A 40 4.92 -3.10 -13.85
CA LEU A 40 6.30 -2.69 -13.52
C LEU A 40 7.33 -3.34 -14.45
N SER A 41 7.11 -4.61 -14.83
CA SER A 41 8.03 -5.36 -15.69
C SER A 41 8.15 -4.78 -17.10
N LEU A 42 7.15 -4.00 -17.53
CA LEU A 42 7.11 -3.35 -18.85
C LEU A 42 7.82 -1.99 -18.88
N ILE A 43 8.21 -1.43 -17.73
CA ILE A 43 8.85 -0.11 -17.63
C ILE A 43 10.34 -0.25 -17.93
N THR A 44 10.80 0.39 -19.01
CA THR A 44 12.22 0.46 -19.37
C THR A 44 12.97 1.52 -18.53
N PRO A 45 14.31 1.44 -18.42
CA PRO A 45 15.09 2.49 -17.74
C PRO A 45 14.87 3.90 -18.28
N GLU A 46 14.67 4.04 -19.59
CA GLU A 46 14.41 5.33 -20.24
C GLU A 46 13.06 5.91 -19.76
N ARG A 47 12.00 5.08 -19.79
CA ARG A 47 10.69 5.46 -19.28
C ARG A 47 10.72 5.75 -17.78
N ALA A 48 11.49 4.98 -17.01
CA ALA A 48 11.64 5.18 -15.57
C ALA A 48 12.24 6.55 -15.22
N ALA A 49 13.10 7.10 -16.09
CA ALA A 49 13.72 8.41 -15.91
C ALA A 49 12.82 9.59 -16.33
N GLU A 50 11.69 9.34 -17.01
CA GLU A 50 10.78 10.40 -17.43
C GLU A 50 9.96 10.93 -16.26
N ASN A 51 9.70 12.24 -16.28
CA ASN A 51 8.72 12.85 -15.38
C ASN A 51 7.31 12.37 -15.72
N ILE A 52 6.47 12.21 -14.70
CA ILE A 52 5.05 12.03 -14.95
C ILE A 52 4.44 13.34 -15.43
N ASN A 53 3.55 13.25 -16.41
CA ASN A 53 2.81 14.38 -16.94
C ASN A 53 1.47 14.49 -16.19
N ILE A 54 1.53 14.73 -14.89
CA ILE A 54 0.37 15.02 -14.04
C ILE A 54 0.56 16.43 -13.48
N GLU A 55 -0.47 17.25 -13.53
CA GLU A 55 -0.39 18.66 -13.15
C GLU A 55 0.10 18.81 -11.70
N GLY A 56 1.20 19.54 -11.50
CA GLY A 56 1.78 19.81 -10.19
C GLY A 56 2.74 18.74 -9.66
N ASP A 57 2.83 17.55 -10.26
CA ASP A 57 3.79 16.51 -9.87
C ASP A 57 5.02 16.53 -10.79
N THR A 58 6.21 16.65 -10.19
CA THR A 58 7.49 16.73 -10.90
C THR A 58 8.35 15.49 -10.71
N ARG A 59 7.81 14.45 -10.05
CA ARG A 59 8.52 13.20 -9.84
C ARG A 59 8.71 12.46 -11.16
N THR A 60 9.83 11.74 -11.24
CA THR A 60 10.07 10.72 -12.26
C THR A 60 9.27 9.46 -11.97
N VAL A 61 9.01 8.64 -12.99
CA VAL A 61 8.38 7.32 -12.84
C VAL A 61 9.11 6.49 -11.78
N GLN A 62 10.45 6.47 -11.80
CA GLN A 62 11.25 5.76 -10.81
C GLN A 62 11.01 6.27 -9.37
N GLN A 63 10.83 7.58 -9.17
CA GLN A 63 10.59 8.15 -7.85
C GLN A 63 9.21 7.78 -7.32
N ILE A 64 8.22 7.65 -8.21
CA ILE A 64 6.90 7.16 -7.85
C ILE A 64 6.99 5.71 -7.43
N VAL A 65 7.57 4.84 -8.25
CA VAL A 65 7.75 3.41 -7.92
C VAL A 65 8.52 3.21 -6.61
N GLY A 66 9.57 4.00 -6.37
CA GLY A 66 10.29 3.96 -5.09
C GLY A 66 9.43 4.41 -3.89
N HIS A 67 8.65 5.48 -4.07
CA HIS A 67 7.68 5.94 -3.07
C HIS A 67 6.63 4.86 -2.75
N ILE A 68 6.18 4.10 -3.75
CA ILE A 68 5.25 2.98 -3.58
C ILE A 68 5.85 1.90 -2.69
N GLY A 69 7.07 1.46 -3.03
CA GLY A 69 7.78 0.46 -2.24
C GLY A 69 7.98 0.89 -0.77
N GLU A 70 8.19 2.18 -0.49
CA GLU A 70 8.29 2.66 0.88
C GLU A 70 6.98 2.68 1.64
N TRP A 71 5.85 2.95 0.99
CA TRP A 71 4.54 2.79 1.62
C TRP A 71 4.27 1.33 1.95
N ALA A 72 4.49 0.41 1.01
CA ALA A 72 4.39 -1.03 1.28
C ALA A 72 5.32 -1.46 2.44
N ARG A 73 6.56 -0.92 2.49
CA ARG A 73 7.48 -1.16 3.61
C ARG A 73 6.95 -0.60 4.93
N TYR A 74 6.35 0.58 4.93
CA TYR A 74 5.77 1.17 6.13
C TYR A 74 4.56 0.37 6.61
N GLU A 75 3.76 -0.16 5.68
CA GLU A 75 2.64 -1.04 5.98
C GLU A 75 3.08 -2.40 6.51
N LEU A 76 4.22 -2.95 6.05
CA LEU A 76 4.85 -4.12 6.68
C LEU A 76 5.16 -3.87 8.16
N LEU A 77 5.64 -2.66 8.51
CA LEU A 77 5.89 -2.29 9.90
C LEU A 77 4.58 -2.16 10.70
N ALA A 78 3.52 -1.65 10.09
CA ALA A 78 2.19 -1.59 10.70
C ALA A 78 1.60 -3.00 10.91
N GLY A 79 1.81 -3.91 9.97
CA GLY A 79 1.45 -5.31 10.14
C GLY A 79 2.23 -5.97 11.28
N ALA A 80 3.52 -5.65 11.43
CA ALA A 80 4.31 -6.11 12.57
C ALA A 80 3.75 -5.61 13.92
N ASP A 81 3.21 -4.39 13.99
CA ASP A 81 2.52 -3.89 15.19
C ASP A 81 1.35 -4.82 15.57
N ILE A 82 0.54 -5.22 14.59
CA ILE A 82 -0.59 -6.14 14.81
C ILE A 82 -0.10 -7.51 15.27
N LEU A 83 0.98 -8.04 14.66
CA LEU A 83 1.56 -9.33 15.04
C LEU A 83 2.02 -9.38 16.50
N VAL A 84 2.48 -8.25 17.05
CA VAL A 84 2.88 -8.14 18.47
C VAL A 84 1.75 -7.66 19.38
N GLY A 85 0.52 -7.56 18.88
CA GLY A 85 -0.69 -7.27 19.67
C GLY A 85 -1.02 -5.79 19.86
N ILE A 86 -0.39 -4.89 19.09
CA ILE A 86 -0.75 -3.46 19.11
C ILE A 86 -2.08 -3.27 18.37
N LYS A 87 -3.08 -2.75 19.09
CA LYS A 87 -4.44 -2.55 18.55
C LYS A 87 -4.62 -1.30 17.69
N ASN A 88 -3.70 -0.35 17.80
CA ASN A 88 -3.62 0.83 16.95
C ASN A 88 -2.32 0.79 16.13
N PRO A 89 -2.25 0.01 15.04
CA PRO A 89 -1.04 -0.05 14.23
C PRO A 89 -0.68 1.33 13.66
N ARG A 90 0.62 1.57 13.47
CA ARG A 90 1.10 2.77 12.78
C ARG A 90 0.57 2.84 11.34
N GLY A 91 0.66 4.00 10.70
CA GLY A 91 0.20 4.18 9.32
C GLY A 91 -1.31 4.41 9.16
N VAL A 92 -2.15 3.83 10.03
CA VAL A 92 -3.61 4.08 10.01
C VAL A 92 -3.97 5.34 10.79
N ILE A 93 -3.42 5.51 11.99
CA ILE A 93 -3.73 6.66 12.86
C ILE A 93 -2.82 7.89 12.62
N GLY A 94 -1.77 7.74 11.82
CA GLY A 94 -0.82 8.81 11.52
C GLY A 94 0.56 8.30 11.13
N LEU A 95 1.45 9.25 10.84
CA LEU A 95 2.83 9.03 10.38
C LEU A 95 3.85 9.00 11.53
N GLU A 96 3.36 8.91 12.76
CA GLU A 96 4.21 8.84 13.93
C GLU A 96 5.05 7.57 13.87
N ARG A 97 6.34 7.70 14.20
CA ARG A 97 7.28 6.57 14.32
C ARG A 97 7.53 5.82 13.01
N TYR A 98 7.64 6.53 11.88
CA TYR A 98 8.26 5.94 10.69
C TYR A 98 9.68 5.45 11.04
N LEU A 99 9.94 4.16 10.87
CA LEU A 99 11.26 3.58 11.11
C LEU A 99 12.01 3.52 9.79
N MET A 100 13.11 4.27 9.71
CA MET A 100 14.04 4.18 8.58
C MET A 100 14.66 2.77 8.52
N PRO A 101 15.22 2.35 7.37
CA PRO A 101 15.91 1.05 7.26
C PRO A 101 17.03 0.84 8.29
N THR A 102 17.61 1.92 8.83
CA THR A 102 18.60 1.89 9.92
C THR A 102 18.02 1.60 11.30
N GLY A 103 16.70 1.40 11.42
CA GLY A 103 15.98 1.24 12.68
C GLY A 103 15.72 2.56 13.44
N ARG A 104 16.23 3.69 12.93
CA ARG A 104 16.01 5.00 13.55
C ARG A 104 14.60 5.52 13.23
N ALA A 105 13.89 5.96 14.26
CA ALA A 105 12.63 6.65 14.09
C ALA A 105 12.84 8.04 13.49
N LYS A 106 11.97 8.41 12.56
CA LYS A 106 11.86 9.76 12.03
C LYS A 106 10.41 10.20 12.14
N GLN A 107 10.21 11.41 12.65
CA GLN A 107 8.90 12.05 12.70
C GLN A 107 8.77 12.95 11.48
N PHE A 108 7.62 12.86 10.82
CA PHE A 108 7.23 13.77 9.75
C PHE A 108 6.00 14.58 10.18
N LYS A 109 5.87 15.78 9.64
CA LYS A 109 4.76 16.70 9.93
C LYS A 109 3.56 16.49 9.00
N SER A 110 3.79 15.92 7.82
CA SER A 110 2.76 15.67 6.82
C SER A 110 3.12 14.51 5.90
N VAL A 111 2.11 14.01 5.18
CA VAL A 111 2.29 13.05 4.08
C VAL A 111 3.21 13.62 3.00
N ASP A 112 3.08 14.91 2.68
CA ASP A 112 3.95 15.55 1.69
C ASP A 112 5.43 15.53 2.10
N GLU A 113 5.74 15.72 3.39
CA GLU A 113 7.11 15.65 3.89
C GLU A 113 7.69 14.23 3.78
N VAL A 114 6.87 13.21 4.06
CA VAL A 114 7.23 11.81 3.86
C VAL A 114 7.50 11.53 2.38
N ASN A 115 6.60 11.96 1.51
CA ASN A 115 6.68 11.73 0.06
C ASN A 115 7.92 12.41 -0.54
N ALA A 116 8.20 13.66 -0.15
CA ALA A 116 9.41 14.37 -0.56
C ALA A 116 10.69 13.67 -0.06
N TYR A 117 10.65 13.12 1.15
CA TYR A 117 11.77 12.35 1.69
C TYR A 117 12.02 11.05 0.90
N PHE A 118 10.96 10.29 0.57
CA PHE A 118 11.06 9.09 -0.27
C PHE A 118 11.59 9.42 -1.67
N ALA A 119 11.03 10.45 -2.31
CA ALA A 119 11.48 10.88 -3.64
C ALA A 119 12.97 11.26 -3.66
N LYS A 120 13.48 11.87 -2.58
CA LYS A 120 14.90 12.22 -2.44
C LYS A 120 15.80 10.98 -2.29
N ILE A 121 15.37 9.97 -1.55
CA ILE A 121 16.13 8.71 -1.41
C ILE A 121 16.21 8.00 -2.76
N HIS A 122 15.06 7.80 -3.40
CA HIS A 122 14.98 7.00 -4.62
C HIS A 122 15.57 7.70 -5.84
N ALA A 123 15.70 9.03 -5.82
CA ALA A 123 16.47 9.75 -6.85
C ALA A 123 17.95 9.31 -6.92
N GLN A 124 18.49 8.67 -5.87
CA GLN A 124 19.87 8.19 -5.83
C GLN A 124 20.00 6.73 -6.26
N TRP A 125 18.89 6.04 -6.49
CA TRP A 125 18.89 4.62 -6.84
C TRP A 125 18.81 4.44 -8.35
N THR A 126 19.38 3.35 -8.83
CA THR A 126 19.16 2.90 -10.21
C THR A 126 17.76 2.34 -10.37
N TRP A 127 17.22 2.35 -11.59
CA TRP A 127 15.94 1.72 -11.88
C TRP A 127 15.88 0.26 -11.43
N ALA A 128 16.95 -0.51 -11.64
CA ALA A 128 17.02 -1.90 -11.20
C ALA A 128 16.84 -2.05 -9.68
N GLN A 129 17.47 -1.18 -8.88
CA GLN A 129 17.32 -1.21 -7.42
C GLN A 129 15.89 -0.86 -6.99
N ILE A 130 15.27 0.12 -7.65
CA ILE A 130 13.89 0.55 -7.36
C ILE A 130 12.90 -0.57 -7.71
N LEU A 131 13.07 -1.20 -8.87
CA LEU A 131 12.22 -2.31 -9.32
C LEU A 131 12.32 -3.50 -8.36
N THR A 132 13.54 -3.92 -7.99
CA THR A 132 13.75 -5.00 -7.03
C THR A 132 13.10 -4.68 -5.69
N PHE A 133 13.31 -3.48 -5.16
CA PHE A 133 12.73 -3.07 -3.90
C PHE A 133 11.20 -3.04 -3.93
N ALA A 134 10.60 -2.46 -4.97
CA ALA A 134 9.15 -2.40 -5.10
C ALA A 134 8.51 -3.79 -5.22
N ASP A 135 9.10 -4.69 -6.03
CA ASP A 135 8.64 -6.08 -6.17
C ASP A 135 8.75 -6.84 -4.83
N GLU A 136 9.89 -6.74 -4.15
CA GLU A 136 10.11 -7.39 -2.86
C GLU A 136 9.11 -6.92 -1.80
N MET A 137 8.89 -5.60 -1.68
CA MET A 137 7.97 -5.04 -0.68
C MET A 137 6.52 -5.43 -0.96
N ALA A 138 6.07 -5.34 -2.21
CA ALA A 138 4.71 -5.72 -2.59
C ALA A 138 4.44 -7.21 -2.33
N ARG A 139 5.39 -8.09 -2.71
CA ARG A 139 5.29 -9.54 -2.44
C ARG A 139 5.36 -9.88 -0.96
N ALA A 140 6.22 -9.21 -0.20
CA ALA A 140 6.34 -9.41 1.24
C ALA A 140 5.03 -9.02 1.94
N LEU A 141 4.41 -7.92 1.53
CA LEU A 141 3.15 -7.47 2.11
C LEU A 141 2.00 -8.42 1.76
N TYR A 142 1.90 -8.88 0.51
CA TYR A 142 0.97 -9.95 0.16
C TYR A 142 1.18 -11.21 1.01
N THR A 143 2.43 -11.66 1.14
CA THR A 143 2.79 -12.84 1.94
C THR A 143 2.38 -12.68 3.40
N LEU A 144 2.51 -11.47 3.97
CA LEU A 144 2.13 -11.17 5.34
C LEU A 144 0.63 -11.41 5.61
N PHE A 145 -0.24 -11.08 4.65
CA PHE A 145 -1.68 -11.34 4.75
C PHE A 145 -2.08 -12.75 4.30
N ALA A 146 -1.37 -13.33 3.32
CA ALA A 146 -1.68 -14.63 2.74
C ALA A 146 -1.26 -15.81 3.63
N THR A 147 -0.20 -15.65 4.43
CA THR A 147 0.39 -16.75 5.19
C THR A 147 -0.45 -17.08 6.43
N PRO A 148 -0.93 -18.33 6.58
CA PRO A 148 -1.64 -18.75 7.77
C PRO A 148 -0.81 -18.50 9.04
N GLY A 149 -1.43 -17.89 10.05
CA GLY A 149 -0.76 -17.58 11.31
C GLY A 149 0.09 -16.30 11.31
N LEU A 150 0.13 -15.54 10.22
CA LEU A 150 0.56 -14.14 10.20
C LEU A 150 -0.66 -13.21 10.36
N LEU A 151 -1.00 -12.35 9.40
CA LEU A 151 -2.17 -11.47 9.51
C LEU A 151 -3.46 -12.18 9.06
N ASN A 152 -3.94 -13.09 9.91
CA ASN A 152 -5.22 -13.77 9.73
C ASN A 152 -6.41 -12.88 10.14
N ALA A 153 -7.63 -13.30 9.79
CA ALA A 153 -8.86 -12.57 10.11
C ALA A 153 -8.98 -12.19 11.60
N GLU A 154 -8.67 -13.11 12.51
CA GLU A 154 -8.73 -12.87 13.96
C GLU A 154 -7.83 -11.70 14.40
N ARG A 155 -6.58 -11.65 13.92
CA ARG A 155 -5.64 -10.57 14.28
C ARG A 155 -6.06 -9.23 13.69
N LEU A 156 -6.64 -9.23 12.49
CA LEU A 156 -7.16 -8.01 11.87
C LEU A 156 -8.37 -7.47 12.65
N GLU A 157 -9.28 -8.35 13.07
CA GLU A 157 -10.42 -8.02 13.96
C GLU A 157 -9.97 -7.58 15.37
N ALA A 158 -8.80 -8.00 15.85
CA ALA A 158 -8.32 -7.66 17.19
C ALA A 158 -7.84 -6.19 17.34
N THR A 159 -7.72 -5.46 16.23
CA THR A 159 -7.39 -4.02 16.23
C THR A 159 -8.61 -3.17 16.62
N HIS A 160 -8.47 -1.84 16.71
CA HIS A 160 -9.64 -0.98 16.97
C HIS A 160 -10.49 -0.74 15.73
N GLU A 161 -11.77 -0.46 15.93
CA GLU A 161 -12.64 0.02 14.86
C GLU A 161 -12.15 1.35 14.30
N HIS A 162 -12.45 1.55 13.02
CA HIS A 162 -12.09 2.70 12.24
C HIS A 162 -13.13 2.99 11.17
N VAL A 163 -12.95 4.13 10.51
CA VAL A 163 -13.76 4.59 9.39
C VAL A 163 -12.89 4.62 8.15
N PHE A 164 -13.33 3.96 7.09
CA PHE A 164 -12.61 3.95 5.81
C PHE A 164 -13.43 4.69 4.76
N SER A 165 -12.82 5.67 4.11
CA SER A 165 -13.43 6.47 3.06
C SER A 165 -12.96 6.01 1.68
N LEU A 166 -13.91 5.77 0.79
CA LEU A 166 -13.66 5.51 -0.63
C LEU A 166 -13.54 6.83 -1.41
N ASP A 167 -12.92 6.79 -2.59
CA ASP A 167 -12.69 8.01 -3.39
C ASP A 167 -13.98 8.62 -3.95
N ASN A 168 -15.07 7.85 -3.99
CA ASN A 168 -16.39 8.33 -4.38
C ASN A 168 -17.15 9.00 -3.21
N GLY A 169 -16.53 9.17 -2.04
CA GLY A 169 -17.12 9.77 -0.85
C GLY A 169 -17.97 8.81 -0.01
N GLU A 170 -18.15 7.56 -0.43
CA GLU A 170 -18.78 6.55 0.42
C GLU A 170 -17.88 6.19 1.61
N VAL A 171 -18.52 5.85 2.72
CA VAL A 171 -17.84 5.57 3.99
C VAL A 171 -18.23 4.19 4.50
N ILE A 172 -17.23 3.40 4.85
CA ILE A 172 -17.36 2.10 5.51
C ILE A 172 -17.04 2.30 6.99
N THR A 173 -18.03 2.04 7.85
CA THR A 173 -17.91 2.17 9.32
C THR A 173 -17.82 0.79 9.97
N GLY A 174 -17.36 0.73 11.23
CA GLY A 174 -17.28 -0.51 12.00
C GLY A 174 -16.24 -1.50 11.44
N ILE A 175 -15.25 -1.01 10.69
CA ILE A 175 -14.18 -1.81 10.14
C ILE A 175 -12.91 -1.65 10.97
N HIS A 176 -12.27 -2.74 11.34
CA HIS A 176 -11.06 -2.69 12.18
C HIS A 176 -9.84 -2.16 11.41
N GLN A 177 -8.93 -1.47 12.10
CA GLN A 177 -7.75 -0.82 11.53
C GLN A 177 -6.84 -1.78 10.75
N GLY A 178 -6.74 -3.04 11.17
CA GLY A 178 -6.00 -4.06 10.43
C GLY A 178 -6.56 -4.29 9.03
N TRP A 179 -7.88 -4.27 8.87
CA TRP A 179 -8.51 -4.33 7.55
C TRP A 179 -8.30 -3.04 6.76
N VAL A 180 -8.37 -1.89 7.42
CA VAL A 180 -8.14 -0.59 6.78
C VAL A 180 -6.73 -0.50 6.21
N LEU A 181 -5.72 -0.94 6.97
CA LEU A 181 -4.34 -1.03 6.50
C LEU A 181 -4.26 -1.84 5.19
N TRP A 182 -4.86 -3.03 5.18
CA TRP A 182 -4.84 -3.87 3.98
C TRP A 182 -5.58 -3.23 2.79
N LEU A 183 -6.73 -2.60 3.04
CA LEU A 183 -7.48 -1.90 1.99
C LEU A 183 -6.71 -0.72 1.41
N MET A 184 -5.94 -0.01 2.23
CA MET A 184 -5.05 1.07 1.78
C MET A 184 -3.99 0.55 0.81
N GLU A 185 -3.31 -0.56 1.12
CA GLU A 185 -2.36 -1.18 0.20
C GLU A 185 -3.01 -1.52 -1.14
N ILE A 186 -4.09 -2.30 -1.10
CA ILE A 186 -4.73 -2.79 -2.32
C ILE A 186 -5.18 -1.61 -3.17
N LYS A 187 -5.75 -0.56 -2.56
CA LYS A 187 -6.13 0.66 -3.25
C LYS A 187 -4.91 1.33 -3.92
N HIS A 188 -3.79 1.40 -3.20
CA HIS A 188 -2.57 2.03 -3.67
C HIS A 188 -2.11 1.37 -4.98
N ILE A 189 -1.98 0.05 -5.00
CA ILE A 189 -1.52 -0.69 -6.20
C ILE A 189 -2.61 -0.85 -7.28
N ALA A 190 -3.89 -1.03 -6.91
CA ALA A 190 -4.96 -1.32 -7.87
C ALA A 190 -5.47 -0.09 -8.62
N VAL A 191 -5.45 1.07 -7.97
CA VAL A 191 -6.08 2.31 -8.43
C VAL A 191 -5.05 3.42 -8.61
N SER A 192 -4.38 3.82 -7.53
CA SER A 192 -3.51 5.01 -7.56
C SER A 192 -2.37 4.85 -8.56
N HIS A 193 -1.67 3.71 -8.54
CA HIS A 193 -0.49 3.54 -9.39
C HIS A 193 -0.82 3.27 -10.83
N ARG A 194 -1.94 2.60 -11.11
CA ARG A 194 -2.41 2.45 -12.49
C ARG A 194 -2.63 3.82 -13.14
N ALA A 195 -3.25 4.75 -12.41
CA ALA A 195 -3.46 6.12 -12.87
C ALA A 195 -2.14 6.89 -12.99
N GLU A 196 -1.29 6.86 -11.96
CA GLU A 196 -0.03 7.60 -11.92
C GLU A 196 0.99 7.15 -12.98
N LEU A 197 1.09 5.83 -13.18
CA LEU A 197 2.04 5.22 -14.11
C LEU A 197 1.47 5.09 -15.53
N ARG A 198 0.18 5.42 -15.74
CA ARG A 198 -0.56 5.26 -17.00
C ARG A 198 -0.46 3.84 -17.56
N LEU A 199 -0.60 2.87 -16.67
CA LEU A 199 -0.55 1.46 -17.02
C LEU A 199 -1.86 1.10 -17.77
N PRO A 200 -1.78 0.29 -18.84
CA PRO A 200 -2.94 -0.08 -19.65
C PRO A 200 -4.07 -0.69 -18.83
#